data_AF-A0A1L6J9Q5-F1
#
_entry.id   AF-A0A1L6J9Q5-F1
#
_cell.length_a   1.000
_cell.length_b   1.000
_cell.length_c   1.000
_cell.angle_alpha   90.00
_cell.angle_beta   90.00
_cell.angle_gamma   90.00
#
_symmetry.space_group_name_H-M   'P 1'
#
loop_
_entity.id
_entity.type
_entity.pdbx_description
1 polymer ?
#
loop_
_entity_poly.entity_id
_entity_poly.type
_entity_poly.pdbx_seq_one_letter_code
_entity_poly.pdbx_strand_id
1 'polypeptide(L)'
;MIRTLPVIAALAIAAPVSAQEIPPISLELTVPAQPVHLARTDGMQIAYEIRVSSFHRSPLRLNTLEIIDGEGRTLGRYEGEQLAALIGGQWVAKDADRTLVAPGAHALLFINQPVERPVAAIRHRITYAIPERPPVTIESAPRAIAAAPRPFGPPLRGGTWSAVYKPEMEFGHRRYVYALNGTPRVPGRFAIDFFHADRNPKEPRYAADPGFGAEVIAVADGQVIAARDDFADPVQRNPDEPSDPENATGNYVAIDIGNGRIVFYEHLKQGIAVRKGDRVRRGQLLGRVGATGQVGGTHLHFHVADTNSPLGAEGLPFALDAFDQVGNWATIDRAFSGERWQPVAPRRFTAAMPSPNVVIRFP
;
A
#
# COMPACT_ATOMS: atom_id res chain seq x y z
N MET A 1 33.64 -40.18 80.78
CA MET A 1 33.93 -39.39 79.58
C MET A 1 32.98 -39.83 78.47
N ILE A 2 31.90 -39.08 78.24
CA ILE A 2 30.89 -39.36 77.20
C ILE A 2 31.28 -38.52 75.98
N ARG A 3 31.57 -39.17 74.86
CA ARG A 3 31.91 -38.50 73.59
C ARG A 3 30.62 -38.04 72.91
N THR A 4 30.46 -36.73 72.77
CA THR A 4 29.44 -36.07 71.95
C THR A 4 29.81 -36.19 70.46
N LEU A 5 28.90 -36.72 69.65
CA LEU A 5 28.95 -36.66 68.17
C LEU A 5 28.34 -35.32 67.70
N PRO A 6 28.93 -34.63 66.71
CA PRO A 6 28.33 -33.42 66.16
C PRO A 6 27.23 -33.80 65.17
N VAL A 7 26.04 -33.24 65.36
CA VAL A 7 24.97 -33.24 64.36
C VAL A 7 25.29 -32.14 63.35
N ILE A 8 25.63 -32.51 62.12
CA ILE A 8 25.77 -31.56 61.01
C ILE A 8 24.36 -31.31 60.46
N ALA A 9 23.80 -30.15 60.78
CA ALA A 9 22.56 -29.68 60.16
C ALA A 9 22.87 -29.19 58.74
N ALA A 10 22.49 -29.98 57.73
CA ALA A 10 22.53 -29.54 56.35
C ALA A 10 21.38 -28.53 56.10
N LEU A 11 21.72 -27.24 56.00
CA LEU A 11 20.79 -26.25 55.44
C LEU A 11 20.61 -26.55 53.96
N ALA A 12 19.46 -27.11 53.59
CA ALA A 12 19.01 -27.16 52.22
C ALA A 12 18.68 -25.72 51.77
N ILE A 13 19.57 -25.10 51.00
CA ILE A 13 19.28 -23.88 50.27
C ILE A 13 18.33 -24.27 49.14
N ALA A 14 17.02 -24.08 49.36
CA ALA A 14 16.05 -24.19 48.30
C ALA A 14 16.32 -23.07 47.29
N ALA A 15 16.79 -23.43 46.09
CA ALA A 15 16.84 -22.51 44.98
C ALA A 15 15.42 -21.98 44.72
N PRO A 16 15.24 -20.66 44.50
CA PRO A 16 13.93 -20.16 44.13
C PRO A 16 13.51 -20.86 42.83
N VAL A 17 12.43 -21.62 42.91
CA VAL A 17 11.72 -22.13 41.73
C VAL A 17 11.22 -20.88 41.02
N SER A 18 11.98 -20.43 40.01
CA SER A 18 11.51 -19.38 39.11
C SER A 18 10.24 -19.93 38.46
N ALA A 19 9.10 -19.30 38.76
CA ALA A 19 7.86 -19.60 38.07
C ALA A 19 8.14 -19.43 36.58
N GLN A 20 7.84 -20.45 35.79
CA GLN A 20 7.99 -20.40 34.34
C GLN A 20 7.21 -19.19 33.83
N GLU A 21 7.91 -18.17 33.32
CA GLU A 21 7.25 -17.05 32.64
C GLU A 21 6.47 -17.65 31.47
N ILE A 22 5.15 -17.72 31.60
CA ILE A 22 4.29 -18.18 30.52
C ILE A 22 4.40 -17.10 29.45
N PRO A 23 4.98 -17.41 28.28
CA PRO A 23 5.14 -16.40 27.25
C PRO A 23 3.77 -15.86 26.84
N PRO A 24 3.71 -14.62 26.35
CA PRO A 24 2.55 -14.11 25.63
C PRO A 24 2.09 -15.10 24.57
N ILE A 25 1.03 -15.85 24.85
CA ILE A 25 0.39 -16.73 23.87
C ILE A 25 -0.87 -16.03 23.36
N SER A 26 -1.24 -16.32 22.11
CA SER A 26 -2.54 -16.01 21.47
C SER A 26 -2.61 -14.84 20.49
N LEU A 27 -1.50 -14.16 20.19
CA LEU A 27 -1.46 -13.15 19.12
C LEU A 27 -0.31 -13.44 18.15
N GLU A 28 -0.64 -13.57 16.87
CA GLU A 28 0.33 -13.79 15.80
C GLU A 28 0.58 -12.47 15.06
N LEU A 29 1.85 -12.23 14.70
CA LEU A 29 2.28 -11.12 13.85
C LEU A 29 2.91 -11.66 12.56
N THR A 30 2.28 -11.37 11.43
CA THR A 30 2.83 -11.69 10.10
C THR A 30 2.98 -10.44 9.25
N VAL A 31 4.00 -10.43 8.40
CA VAL A 31 4.26 -9.37 7.41
C VAL A 31 4.07 -10.03 6.05
N PRO A 32 2.89 -9.87 5.42
CA PRO A 32 2.49 -10.71 4.27
C PRO A 32 3.30 -10.42 3.00
N ALA A 33 3.84 -9.21 2.86
CA ALA A 33 4.72 -8.82 1.77
C ALA A 33 5.98 -8.17 2.33
N GLN A 34 7.12 -8.36 1.65
CA GLN A 34 8.41 -7.84 2.10
C GLN A 34 8.36 -6.31 2.23
N PRO A 35 8.83 -5.74 3.36
CA PRO A 35 8.96 -4.29 3.48
C PRO A 35 9.89 -3.70 2.45
N VAL A 36 9.56 -2.51 1.95
CA VAL A 36 10.31 -1.85 0.87
C VAL A 36 10.61 -0.39 1.22
N HIS A 37 11.80 0.08 0.84
CA HIS A 37 12.08 1.52 0.85
C HIS A 37 11.40 2.19 -0.34
N LEU A 38 10.73 3.30 -0.09
CA LEU A 38 10.15 4.19 -1.09
C LEU A 38 10.74 5.59 -0.93
N ALA A 39 11.52 6.02 -1.91
CA ALA A 39 11.88 7.42 -2.05
C ALA A 39 10.67 8.18 -2.60
N ARG A 40 10.23 9.23 -1.89
CA ARG A 40 9.05 10.02 -2.26
C ARG A 40 9.32 11.52 -2.15
N THR A 41 8.40 12.32 -2.67
CA THR A 41 8.49 13.80 -2.59
C THR A 41 8.43 14.34 -1.17
N ASP A 42 7.81 13.60 -0.24
CA ASP A 42 7.69 13.86 1.19
C ASP A 42 8.77 13.17 2.04
N GLY A 43 9.83 12.64 1.41
CA GLY A 43 10.92 11.94 2.08
C GLY A 43 10.85 10.41 1.91
N MET A 44 11.82 9.71 2.49
CA MET A 44 11.89 8.26 2.39
C MET A 44 10.98 7.60 3.42
N GLN A 45 10.31 6.53 2.98
CA GLN A 45 9.37 5.76 3.79
C GLN A 45 9.71 4.27 3.68
N ILE A 46 9.37 3.49 4.71
CA ILE A 46 9.28 2.04 4.62
C ILE A 46 7.80 1.67 4.53
N ALA A 47 7.40 1.02 3.44
CA ALA A 47 6.01 0.66 3.19
C ALA A 47 5.80 -0.85 3.24
N TYR A 48 4.81 -1.30 4.02
CA TYR A 48 4.40 -2.70 4.18
C TYR A 48 3.08 -2.81 4.96
N GLU A 49 2.63 -4.04 5.16
CA GLU A 49 1.48 -4.35 6.01
C GLU A 49 1.89 -5.27 7.17
N ILE A 50 1.15 -5.21 8.28
CA ILE A 50 1.24 -6.19 9.39
C ILE A 50 -0.14 -6.80 9.55
N ARG A 51 -0.23 -8.13 9.45
CA ARG A 51 -1.42 -8.87 9.86
C ARG A 51 -1.26 -9.34 11.29
N VAL A 52 -2.25 -9.00 12.09
CA VAL A 52 -2.38 -9.40 13.49
C VAL A 52 -3.51 -10.41 13.59
N SER A 53 -3.23 -11.67 13.96
CA SER A 53 -4.26 -12.71 14.10
C SER A 53 -4.48 -13.07 15.57
N SER A 54 -5.73 -13.11 16.01
CA SER A 54 -6.09 -13.52 17.37
C SER A 54 -6.40 -15.01 17.43
N PHE A 55 -5.66 -15.73 18.29
CA PHE A 55 -5.94 -17.11 18.69
C PHE A 55 -6.52 -17.18 20.10
N HIS A 56 -6.90 -16.04 20.67
CA HIS A 56 -7.45 -15.95 22.01
C HIS A 56 -8.98 -16.06 22.00
N ARG A 57 -9.57 -16.63 23.07
CA ARG A 57 -11.03 -16.75 23.22
C ARG A 57 -11.74 -15.44 23.59
N SER A 58 -10.99 -14.48 24.14
CA SER A 58 -11.48 -13.13 24.49
C SER A 58 -10.92 -12.11 23.50
N PRO A 59 -11.64 -11.02 23.20
CA PRO A 59 -11.16 -9.97 22.31
C PRO A 59 -9.85 -9.37 22.83
N LEU A 60 -8.97 -8.99 21.89
CA LEU A 60 -7.67 -8.39 22.17
C LEU A 60 -7.70 -6.92 21.75
N ARG A 61 -7.35 -6.01 22.66
CA ARG A 61 -7.21 -4.59 22.32
C ARG A 61 -5.76 -4.29 22.02
N LEU A 62 -5.46 -3.81 20.82
CA LEU A 62 -4.12 -3.32 20.48
C LEU A 62 -3.93 -1.95 21.14
N ASN A 63 -2.88 -1.81 21.93
CA ASN A 63 -2.59 -0.57 22.66
C ASN A 63 -1.50 0.24 21.94
N THR A 64 -0.41 -0.42 21.55
CA THR A 64 0.76 0.24 20.98
C THR A 64 1.38 -0.61 19.88
N LEU A 65 1.94 0.05 18.88
CA LEU A 65 2.86 -0.51 17.89
C LEU A 65 4.14 0.33 17.89
N GLU A 66 5.29 -0.30 18.07
CA GLU A 66 6.60 0.29 17.79
C GLU A 66 7.26 -0.42 16.62
N ILE A 67 7.86 0.37 15.72
CA ILE A 67 8.70 -0.11 14.62
C ILE A 67 10.14 0.19 15.01
N ILE A 68 10.97 -0.84 15.05
CA ILE A 68 12.33 -0.79 15.59
C ILE A 68 13.29 -1.27 14.51
N ASP A 69 14.39 -0.57 14.28
CA ASP A 69 15.40 -0.98 13.31
C ASP A 69 16.31 -2.11 13.84
N GLY A 70 17.20 -2.61 12.99
CA GLY A 70 18.18 -3.64 13.34
C GLY A 70 19.19 -3.23 14.43
N GLU A 71 19.32 -1.94 14.73
CA GLU A 71 20.19 -1.40 15.78
C GLU A 71 19.42 -1.18 17.11
N GLY A 72 18.13 -1.49 17.14
CA GLY A 72 17.28 -1.33 18.32
C GLY A 72 16.69 0.08 18.49
N ARG A 73 16.83 0.97 17.52
CA ARG A 73 16.26 2.32 17.56
C ARG A 73 14.80 2.29 17.13
N THR A 74 13.94 2.94 17.91
CA THR A 74 12.54 3.11 17.55
C THR A 74 12.41 4.13 16.41
N LEU A 75 11.97 3.66 15.24
CA LEU A 75 11.69 4.48 14.06
C LEU A 75 10.34 5.19 14.19
N GLY A 76 9.36 4.52 14.80
CA GLY A 76 8.05 5.10 15.08
C GLY A 76 7.29 4.34 16.14
N ARG A 77 6.37 5.06 16.78
CA ARG A 77 5.48 4.56 17.83
C ARG A 77 4.08 5.07 17.56
N TYR A 78 3.11 4.17 17.57
CA TYR A 78 1.70 4.43 17.29
C TYR A 78 0.84 3.94 18.45
N GLU A 79 -0.08 4.78 18.90
CA GLU A 79 -1.04 4.49 19.98
C GLU A 79 -2.32 5.31 19.78
N GLY A 80 -3.42 4.90 20.42
CA GLY A 80 -4.72 5.57 20.31
C GLY A 80 -5.19 5.73 18.86
N GLU A 81 -5.62 6.94 18.50
CA GLU A 81 -6.12 7.26 17.15
C GLU A 81 -5.07 7.06 16.05
N GLN A 82 -3.78 7.24 16.34
CA GLN A 82 -2.72 7.02 15.35
C GLN A 82 -2.61 5.53 15.00
N LEU A 83 -2.75 4.64 15.99
CA LEU A 83 -2.77 3.21 15.76
C LEU A 83 -4.07 2.78 15.05
N ALA A 84 -5.22 3.30 15.47
CA ALA A 84 -6.51 3.03 14.84
C ALA A 84 -6.52 3.44 13.35
N ALA A 85 -5.86 4.55 13.00
CA ALA A 85 -5.75 5.02 11.63
C ALA A 85 -4.96 4.08 10.72
N LEU A 86 -4.00 3.32 11.25
CA LEU A 86 -3.24 2.32 10.47
C LEU A 86 -4.09 1.10 10.12
N ILE A 87 -5.10 0.79 10.94
CA ILE A 87 -5.91 -0.41 10.80
C ILE A 87 -7.03 -0.15 9.80
N GLY A 88 -7.27 -1.10 8.90
CA GLY A 88 -8.36 -0.97 7.93
C GLY A 88 -8.49 -2.19 7.01
N GLY A 89 -9.26 -1.98 5.93
CA GLY A 89 -9.63 -2.98 4.96
C GLY A 89 -11.10 -2.82 4.60
N GLN A 90 -11.50 -3.25 3.40
CA GLN A 90 -12.86 -3.04 2.91
C GLN A 90 -13.96 -3.78 3.71
N TRP A 91 -13.57 -4.69 4.60
CA TRP A 91 -14.47 -5.46 5.49
C TRP A 91 -14.66 -4.81 6.87
N VAL A 92 -13.93 -3.74 7.19
CA VAL A 92 -14.02 -3.07 8.49
C VAL A 92 -15.18 -2.08 8.46
N ALA A 93 -16.12 -2.19 9.40
CA ALA A 93 -17.22 -1.24 9.52
C ALA A 93 -16.72 0.16 9.91
N LYS A 94 -17.40 1.21 9.42
CA LYS A 94 -16.98 2.60 9.56
C LYS A 94 -16.86 3.06 11.02
N ASP A 95 -17.74 2.58 11.88
CA ASP A 95 -17.86 2.89 13.31
C ASP A 95 -17.20 1.84 14.22
N ALA A 96 -16.52 0.85 13.63
CA ALA A 96 -15.84 -0.18 14.40
C ALA A 96 -14.69 0.38 15.24
N ASP A 97 -14.53 -0.12 16.46
CA ASP A 97 -13.30 0.03 17.21
C ASP A 97 -12.18 -0.77 16.52
N ARG A 98 -11.43 -0.09 15.67
CA ARG A 98 -10.39 -0.71 14.83
C ARG A 98 -9.26 -1.33 15.64
N THR A 99 -9.07 -0.95 16.90
CA THR A 99 -8.04 -1.53 17.76
C THR A 99 -8.48 -2.82 18.45
N LEU A 100 -9.76 -3.20 18.34
CA LEU A 100 -10.31 -4.39 18.95
C LEU A 100 -10.30 -5.56 17.96
N VAL A 101 -9.46 -6.56 18.22
CA VAL A 101 -9.41 -7.81 17.44
C VAL A 101 -10.29 -8.84 18.12
N ALA A 102 -11.40 -9.20 17.48
CA ALA A 102 -12.32 -10.21 17.98
C ALA A 102 -11.66 -11.61 18.06
N PRO A 103 -12.21 -12.54 18.88
CA PRO A 103 -11.75 -13.93 18.92
C PRO A 103 -11.76 -14.58 17.53
N GLY A 104 -10.63 -15.19 17.13
CA GLY A 104 -10.48 -15.82 15.81
C GLY A 104 -10.41 -14.85 14.62
N ALA A 105 -10.51 -13.54 14.85
CA ALA A 105 -10.40 -12.53 13.82
C ALA A 105 -8.96 -12.07 13.60
N HIS A 106 -8.76 -11.26 12.55
CA HIS A 106 -7.50 -10.60 12.29
C HIS A 106 -7.71 -9.11 12.02
N ALA A 107 -6.65 -8.32 12.25
CA ALA A 107 -6.54 -6.93 11.84
C ALA A 107 -5.39 -6.79 10.84
N LEU A 108 -5.52 -5.85 9.91
CA LEU A 108 -4.46 -5.50 8.95
C LEU A 108 -4.06 -4.04 9.15
N LEU A 109 -2.78 -3.83 9.47
CA LEU A 109 -2.18 -2.52 9.68
C LEU A 109 -1.41 -2.14 8.42
N PHE A 110 -1.70 -0.97 7.84
CA PHE A 110 -1.05 -0.44 6.65
C PHE A 110 0.00 0.59 7.06
N ILE A 111 1.27 0.27 6.88
CA ILE A 111 2.39 1.06 7.39
C ILE A 111 3.04 1.86 6.26
N ASN A 112 3.27 3.15 6.54
CA ASN A 112 4.34 3.94 5.93
C ASN A 112 5.10 4.61 7.05
N GLN A 113 6.29 4.09 7.31
CA GLN A 113 7.15 4.58 8.38
C GLN A 113 8.20 5.53 7.79
N PRO A 114 8.18 6.83 8.14
CA PRO A 114 9.23 7.75 7.74
C PRO A 114 10.58 7.30 8.26
N VAL A 115 11.62 7.43 7.43
CA VAL A 115 13.01 7.17 7.82
C VAL A 115 13.95 8.19 7.19
N GLU A 116 14.95 8.62 7.96
CA GLU A 116 15.96 9.58 7.48
C GLU A 116 16.99 8.93 6.55
N ARG A 117 17.28 7.65 6.79
CA ARG A 117 18.28 6.85 6.05
C ARG A 117 17.78 5.41 5.86
N PRO A 118 18.26 4.68 4.83
CA PRO A 118 17.87 3.30 4.64
C PRO A 118 18.26 2.45 5.86
N VAL A 119 17.42 1.48 6.22
CA VAL A 119 17.68 0.52 7.30
C VAL A 119 17.58 -0.90 6.77
N ALA A 120 18.46 -1.81 7.20
CA ALA A 120 18.55 -3.14 6.62
C ALA A 120 17.37 -4.06 7.01
N ALA A 121 16.85 -3.89 8.21
CA ALA A 121 15.78 -4.69 8.76
C ALA A 121 14.97 -3.91 9.80
N ILE A 122 13.73 -4.35 9.99
CA ILE A 122 12.83 -3.88 11.04
C ILE A 122 12.27 -5.04 11.85
N ARG A 123 11.90 -4.76 13.09
CA ARG A 123 11.07 -5.61 13.94
C ARG A 123 10.00 -4.76 14.60
N HIS A 124 8.97 -5.42 15.10
CA HIS A 124 7.80 -4.77 15.70
C HIS A 124 7.70 -5.17 17.15
N ARG A 125 7.40 -4.21 18.03
CA ARG A 125 6.95 -4.46 19.40
C ARG A 125 5.50 -4.01 19.51
N ILE A 126 4.62 -4.90 19.94
CA ILE A 126 3.20 -4.61 20.11
C ILE A 126 2.79 -4.90 21.54
N THR A 127 2.14 -3.93 22.18
CA THR A 127 1.44 -4.14 23.45
C THR A 127 -0.06 -4.26 23.18
N TYR A 128 -0.70 -5.24 23.82
CA TYR A 128 -2.14 -5.46 23.73
C TYR A 128 -2.73 -5.83 25.09
N ALA A 129 -4.03 -5.61 25.28
CA ALA A 129 -4.75 -5.97 26.50
C ALA A 129 -5.74 -7.11 26.24
N ILE A 130 -5.84 -8.01 27.22
CA ILE A 130 -6.92 -8.98 27.38
C ILE A 130 -7.79 -8.48 28.53
N PRO A 131 -9.14 -8.54 28.44
CA PRO A 131 -10.01 -8.17 29.56
C PRO A 131 -9.57 -8.84 30.87
N GLU A 132 -9.59 -8.05 31.95
CA GLU A 132 -9.24 -8.51 33.32
C GLU A 132 -7.80 -9.01 33.50
N ARG A 133 -6.89 -8.70 32.56
CA ARG A 133 -5.46 -9.03 32.66
C ARG A 133 -4.57 -7.80 32.45
N PRO A 134 -3.36 -7.81 33.02
CA PRO A 134 -2.34 -6.82 32.67
C PRO A 134 -2.03 -6.84 31.16
N PRO A 135 -1.68 -5.69 30.56
CA PRO A 135 -1.22 -5.64 29.17
C PRO A 135 -0.02 -6.54 28.92
N VAL A 136 0.02 -7.11 27.73
CA VAL A 136 1.02 -8.05 27.28
C VAL A 136 1.80 -7.43 26.13
N THR A 137 3.13 -7.57 26.13
CA THR A 137 4.02 -7.07 25.08
C THR A 137 4.68 -8.23 24.35
N ILE A 138 4.69 -8.18 23.02
CA ILE A 138 5.42 -9.14 22.18
C ILE A 138 6.33 -8.43 21.20
N GLU A 139 7.39 -9.12 20.80
CA GLU A 139 8.28 -8.68 19.74
C GLU A 139 8.29 -9.69 18.60
N SER A 140 8.24 -9.20 17.37
CA SER A 140 8.37 -10.03 16.17
C SER A 140 9.84 -10.28 15.82
N ALA A 141 10.09 -11.35 15.08
CA ALA A 141 11.39 -11.60 14.48
C ALA A 141 11.73 -10.51 13.43
N PRO A 142 13.02 -10.17 13.23
CA PRO A 142 13.43 -9.20 12.23
C PRO A 142 12.94 -9.55 10.81
N ARG A 143 12.71 -8.52 10.01
CA ARG A 143 12.32 -8.59 8.60
C ARG A 143 13.26 -7.72 7.79
N ALA A 144 13.95 -8.32 6.82
CA ALA A 144 14.80 -7.60 5.90
C ALA A 144 13.95 -6.69 5.01
N ILE A 145 14.46 -5.49 4.76
CA ILE A 145 13.79 -4.51 3.90
C ILE A 145 14.44 -4.59 2.52
N ALA A 146 13.59 -4.68 1.49
CA ALA A 146 14.05 -4.66 0.11
C ALA A 146 14.66 -3.30 -0.25
N ALA A 147 15.60 -3.35 -1.21
CA ALA A 147 16.16 -2.16 -1.81
C ALA A 147 15.08 -1.31 -2.51
N ALA A 148 15.38 -0.03 -2.73
CA ALA A 148 14.52 0.86 -3.49
C ALA A 148 14.25 0.28 -4.90
N PRO A 149 13.04 0.46 -5.45
CA PRO A 149 12.70 -0.06 -6.76
C PRO A 149 13.51 0.63 -7.86
N ARG A 150 13.78 -0.11 -8.95
CA ARG A 150 14.37 0.47 -10.16
C ARG A 150 13.39 1.50 -10.75
N PRO A 151 13.87 2.68 -11.18
CA PRO A 151 13.00 3.68 -11.77
C PRO A 151 12.61 3.34 -13.22
N PHE A 152 11.38 3.71 -13.57
CA PHE A 152 10.82 3.62 -14.93
C PHE A 152 10.54 5.02 -15.49
N GLY A 153 10.31 5.12 -16.79
CA GLY A 153 9.86 6.36 -17.41
C GLY A 153 8.46 6.80 -16.99
N PRO A 154 8.00 7.98 -17.42
CA PRO A 154 6.65 8.44 -17.14
C PRO A 154 5.62 7.56 -17.88
N PRO A 155 4.45 7.28 -17.28
CA PRO A 155 3.38 6.52 -17.94
C PRO A 155 2.53 7.37 -18.89
N LEU A 156 2.68 8.69 -18.84
CA LEU A 156 1.92 9.67 -19.61
C LEU A 156 2.89 10.63 -20.33
N ARG A 157 2.55 11.04 -21.56
CA ARG A 157 3.35 12.02 -22.32
C ARG A 157 3.02 13.43 -21.85
N GLY A 158 3.96 14.08 -21.16
CA GLY A 158 3.80 15.45 -20.67
C GLY A 158 2.57 15.65 -19.78
N GLY A 159 2.06 16.87 -19.72
CA GLY A 159 0.87 17.24 -18.95
C GLY A 159 1.12 17.45 -17.46
N THR A 160 0.10 17.99 -16.78
CA THR A 160 0.12 18.25 -15.33
C THR A 160 -0.91 17.35 -14.66
N TRP A 161 -0.45 16.52 -13.73
CA TRP A 161 -1.21 15.39 -13.18
C TRP A 161 -1.21 15.43 -11.67
N SER A 162 -2.34 15.11 -11.07
CA SER A 162 -2.44 14.83 -9.64
C SER A 162 -2.17 13.36 -9.40
N ALA A 163 -1.20 13.05 -8.54
CA ALA A 163 -0.97 11.69 -8.06
C ALA A 163 -1.97 11.38 -6.94
N VAL A 164 -3.01 10.62 -7.27
CA VAL A 164 -4.11 10.32 -6.37
C VAL A 164 -3.99 8.88 -5.89
N TYR A 165 -3.50 8.75 -4.67
CA TYR A 165 -3.51 7.52 -3.88
C TYR A 165 -3.23 7.94 -2.44
N LYS A 166 -3.68 7.16 -1.46
CA LYS A 166 -3.37 7.39 -0.05
C LYS A 166 -3.37 6.04 0.63
N PRO A 167 -2.33 5.72 1.39
CA PRO A 167 -2.33 4.52 2.21
C PRO A 167 -3.46 4.48 3.25
N GLU A 168 -3.95 5.65 3.67
CA GLU A 168 -4.99 5.82 4.67
C GLU A 168 -6.42 5.84 4.09
N MET A 169 -6.56 5.93 2.76
CA MET A 169 -7.88 5.91 2.12
C MET A 169 -8.57 4.58 2.36
N GLU A 170 -9.73 4.60 3.02
CA GLU A 170 -10.50 3.42 3.42
C GLU A 170 -10.84 2.51 2.25
N PHE A 171 -11.20 3.10 1.11
CA PHE A 171 -11.47 2.39 -0.15
C PHE A 171 -10.38 2.60 -1.21
N GLY A 172 -9.17 3.02 -0.78
CA GLY A 172 -8.03 3.15 -1.68
C GLY A 172 -7.51 1.80 -2.13
N HIS A 173 -6.88 1.75 -3.30
CA HIS A 173 -6.31 0.53 -3.92
C HIS A 173 -5.47 -0.34 -2.98
N ARG A 174 -4.70 0.29 -2.08
CA ARG A 174 -3.87 -0.43 -1.09
C ARG A 174 -4.68 -1.11 0.02
N ARG A 175 -5.86 -0.59 0.37
CA ARG A 175 -6.73 -1.15 1.43
C ARG A 175 -7.74 -2.17 0.90
N TYR A 176 -7.74 -2.41 -0.41
CA TYR A 176 -8.62 -3.39 -1.03
C TYR A 176 -7.88 -4.72 -1.22
N VAL A 177 -8.16 -5.70 -0.35
CA VAL A 177 -7.53 -7.02 -0.40
C VAL A 177 -8.39 -8.00 -1.18
N TYR A 178 -7.81 -8.68 -2.16
CA TYR A 178 -8.48 -9.74 -2.92
C TYR A 178 -7.98 -11.10 -2.48
N ALA A 179 -8.88 -11.99 -2.05
CA ALA A 179 -8.56 -13.37 -1.74
C ALA A 179 -8.92 -14.26 -2.93
N LEU A 180 -7.97 -14.46 -3.84
CA LEU A 180 -8.14 -15.34 -5.01
C LEU A 180 -7.39 -16.65 -4.78
N ASN A 181 -8.03 -17.77 -5.10
CA ASN A 181 -7.46 -19.12 -4.91
C ASN A 181 -6.90 -19.36 -3.50
N GLY A 182 -7.61 -18.86 -2.47
CA GLY A 182 -7.24 -19.01 -1.06
C GLY A 182 -6.08 -18.13 -0.59
N THR A 183 -5.52 -17.26 -1.45
CA THR A 183 -4.40 -16.38 -1.09
C THR A 183 -4.85 -14.92 -1.11
N PRO A 184 -4.80 -14.19 0.03
CA PRO A 184 -5.07 -12.76 0.07
C PRO A 184 -3.90 -11.97 -0.52
N ARG A 185 -4.21 -11.07 -1.45
CA ARG A 185 -3.26 -10.26 -2.23
C ARG A 185 -3.71 -8.80 -2.27
N VAL A 186 -2.76 -7.89 -2.48
CA VAL A 186 -3.02 -6.45 -2.66
C VAL A 186 -2.43 -6.01 -3.99
N PRO A 187 -3.14 -6.19 -5.12
CA PRO A 187 -2.63 -5.84 -6.45
C PRO A 187 -2.33 -4.33 -6.55
N GLY A 188 -3.22 -3.51 -5.99
CA GLY A 188 -3.11 -2.07 -5.97
C GLY A 188 -2.20 -1.49 -4.87
N ARG A 189 -1.28 -2.27 -4.27
CA ARG A 189 -0.49 -1.86 -3.09
C ARG A 189 0.23 -0.51 -3.29
N PHE A 190 0.74 -0.29 -4.50
CA PHE A 190 1.46 0.93 -4.87
C PHE A 190 0.83 1.63 -6.08
N ALA A 191 -0.43 1.33 -6.40
CA ALA A 191 -1.12 1.94 -7.52
C ALA A 191 -1.25 3.46 -7.34
N ILE A 192 -1.18 4.18 -8.46
CA ILE A 192 -1.46 5.61 -8.53
C ILE A 192 -2.52 5.84 -9.60
N ASP A 193 -3.56 6.59 -9.22
CA ASP A 193 -4.49 7.17 -10.18
C ASP A 193 -3.99 8.56 -10.57
N PHE A 194 -3.64 8.74 -11.85
CA PHE A 194 -3.22 10.02 -12.41
C PHE A 194 -4.41 10.73 -13.03
N PHE A 195 -4.96 11.70 -12.30
CA PHE A 195 -5.99 12.61 -12.80
C PHE A 195 -5.34 13.87 -13.37
N HIS A 196 -5.89 14.46 -14.44
CA HIS A 196 -5.42 15.76 -14.90
C HIS A 196 -5.61 16.80 -13.79
N ALA A 197 -4.60 17.64 -13.53
CA ALA A 197 -4.60 18.55 -12.38
C ALA A 197 -5.70 19.62 -12.44
N ASP A 198 -6.05 20.06 -13.65
CA ASP A 198 -7.06 21.09 -13.89
C ASP A 198 -8.45 20.49 -14.21
N ARG A 199 -8.69 19.22 -13.88
CA ARG A 199 -10.00 18.60 -14.04
C ARG A 199 -11.08 19.36 -13.27
N ASN A 200 -12.29 19.38 -13.83
CA ASN A 200 -13.47 19.80 -13.09
C ASN A 200 -14.18 18.55 -12.55
N PRO A 201 -14.08 18.22 -11.26
CA PRO A 201 -14.70 17.01 -10.70
C PRO A 201 -16.24 17.06 -10.72
N LYS A 202 -16.83 18.24 -10.96
CA LYS A 202 -18.28 18.42 -11.11
C LYS A 202 -18.76 18.34 -12.56
N GLU A 203 -17.85 18.26 -13.53
CA GLU A 203 -18.26 18.06 -14.92
C GLU A 203 -18.76 16.61 -15.07
N PRO A 204 -20.05 16.40 -15.38
CA PRO A 204 -20.59 15.06 -15.51
C PRO A 204 -20.04 14.33 -16.73
N ARG A 205 -19.58 15.04 -17.77
CA ARG A 205 -19.09 14.39 -19.00
C ARG A 205 -17.60 14.09 -18.89
N TYR A 206 -17.25 12.82 -18.72
CA TYR A 206 -15.85 12.36 -18.69
C TYR A 206 -15.04 12.76 -19.93
N ALA A 207 -15.66 12.79 -21.11
CA ALA A 207 -14.99 13.22 -22.34
C ALA A 207 -14.63 14.71 -22.39
N ALA A 208 -15.17 15.53 -21.49
CA ALA A 208 -14.82 16.95 -21.36
C ALA A 208 -13.67 17.18 -20.36
N ASP A 209 -13.18 16.13 -19.69
CA ASP A 209 -12.02 16.20 -18.81
C ASP A 209 -10.74 16.50 -19.63
N PRO A 210 -9.88 17.45 -19.21
CA PRO A 210 -8.66 17.76 -19.95
C PRO A 210 -7.67 16.60 -20.06
N GLY A 211 -7.74 15.61 -19.18
CA GLY A 211 -6.96 14.39 -19.24
C GLY A 211 -7.47 13.38 -20.27
N PHE A 212 -8.73 13.52 -20.73
CA PHE A 212 -9.33 12.58 -21.67
C PHE A 212 -8.58 12.59 -23.00
N GLY A 213 -8.15 11.41 -23.47
CA GLY A 213 -7.39 11.29 -24.71
C GLY A 213 -5.89 11.57 -24.59
N ALA A 214 -5.38 11.91 -23.40
CA ALA A 214 -3.95 12.09 -23.16
C ALA A 214 -3.18 10.80 -23.47
N GLU A 215 -1.95 10.93 -23.98
CA GLU A 215 -1.17 9.78 -24.45
C GLU A 215 -0.58 8.96 -23.31
N VAL A 216 -0.93 7.68 -23.29
CA VAL A 216 -0.36 6.68 -22.37
C VAL A 216 0.79 5.99 -23.08
N ILE A 217 1.95 5.96 -22.43
CA ILE A 217 3.21 5.50 -23.02
C ILE A 217 3.89 4.42 -22.16
N ALA A 218 4.64 3.53 -22.81
CA ALA A 218 5.39 2.49 -22.14
C ALA A 218 6.45 3.08 -21.20
N VAL A 219 6.47 2.66 -19.93
CA VAL A 219 7.42 3.16 -18.93
C VAL A 219 8.81 2.50 -19.08
N ALA A 220 8.86 1.36 -19.75
CA ALA A 220 10.08 0.61 -20.03
C ALA A 220 9.92 -0.20 -21.32
N ASP A 221 11.04 -0.74 -21.81
CA ASP A 221 11.02 -1.77 -22.84
C ASP A 221 10.38 -3.04 -22.29
N GLY A 222 9.63 -3.76 -23.13
CA GLY A 222 8.95 -4.99 -22.68
C GLY A 222 8.13 -5.66 -23.76
N GLN A 223 7.37 -6.67 -23.36
CA GLN A 223 6.39 -7.35 -24.21
C GLN A 223 4.99 -7.11 -23.69
N VAL A 224 4.06 -6.78 -24.57
CA VAL A 224 2.63 -6.72 -24.26
C VAL A 224 2.12 -8.14 -24.04
N ILE A 225 1.69 -8.46 -22.83
CA ILE A 225 1.21 -9.79 -22.46
C ILE A 225 -0.32 -9.89 -22.39
N ALA A 226 -0.99 -8.74 -22.26
CA ALA A 226 -2.43 -8.61 -22.38
C ALA A 226 -2.80 -7.20 -22.87
N ALA A 227 -3.88 -7.13 -23.66
CA ALA A 227 -4.51 -5.89 -24.07
C ALA A 227 -6.01 -6.14 -24.21
N ARG A 228 -6.85 -5.24 -23.70
CA ARG A 228 -8.31 -5.31 -23.77
C ARG A 228 -8.84 -3.98 -24.32
N ASP A 229 -9.65 -4.03 -25.38
CA ASP A 229 -10.09 -2.86 -26.15
C ASP A 229 -11.57 -2.94 -26.56
N ASP A 230 -12.39 -3.65 -25.78
CA ASP A 230 -13.78 -4.00 -26.07
C ASP A 230 -14.81 -3.15 -25.31
N PHE A 231 -14.39 -2.28 -24.39
CA PHE A 231 -15.30 -1.31 -23.76
C PHE A 231 -15.48 -0.08 -24.63
N ALA A 232 -16.73 0.30 -24.83
CA ALA A 232 -17.09 1.62 -25.31
C ALA A 232 -16.64 2.70 -24.31
N ASP A 233 -16.32 3.89 -24.81
CA ASP A 233 -15.87 5.03 -24.01
C ASP A 233 -16.47 6.35 -24.58
N PRO A 234 -17.03 7.25 -23.75
CA PRO A 234 -17.18 7.13 -22.29
C PRO A 234 -18.43 6.35 -21.92
N VAL A 235 -18.32 5.45 -20.94
CA VAL A 235 -19.48 4.88 -20.25
C VAL A 235 -19.57 5.56 -18.89
N GLN A 236 -20.52 6.49 -18.78
CA GLN A 236 -20.83 7.06 -17.48
C GLN A 236 -21.55 5.99 -16.66
N ARG A 237 -20.83 5.40 -15.70
CA ARG A 237 -21.37 4.37 -14.83
C ARG A 237 -22.25 4.98 -13.77
N ASN A 238 -23.37 4.33 -13.45
CA ASN A 238 -24.13 4.69 -12.25
C ASN A 238 -23.31 4.24 -11.01
N PRO A 239 -22.98 5.16 -10.07
CA PRO A 239 -22.25 4.80 -8.85
C PRO A 239 -22.94 3.72 -8.00
N ASP A 240 -24.26 3.58 -8.12
CA ASP A 240 -25.07 2.59 -7.40
C ASP A 240 -25.02 1.19 -8.02
N GLU A 241 -24.38 1.02 -9.19
CA GLU A 241 -24.22 -0.30 -9.80
C GLU A 241 -23.33 -1.21 -8.93
N PRO A 242 -23.69 -2.49 -8.75
CA PRO A 242 -22.87 -3.47 -8.04
C PRO A 242 -21.47 -3.56 -8.63
N SER A 243 -20.45 -3.72 -7.78
CA SER A 243 -19.08 -3.89 -8.24
C SER A 243 -18.97 -5.08 -9.19
N ASP A 244 -18.26 -4.91 -10.30
CA ASP A 244 -17.98 -5.97 -11.26
C ASP A 244 -16.45 -6.15 -11.37
N PRO A 245 -15.86 -7.02 -10.52
CA PRO A 245 -14.41 -7.22 -10.50
C PRO A 245 -13.85 -7.70 -11.85
N GLU A 246 -14.62 -8.43 -12.64
CA GLU A 246 -14.15 -8.96 -13.93
C GLU A 246 -13.97 -7.85 -14.98
N ASN A 247 -14.71 -6.75 -14.83
CA ASN A 247 -14.75 -5.62 -15.74
C ASN A 247 -14.20 -4.33 -15.13
N ALA A 248 -13.70 -4.38 -13.89
CA ALA A 248 -13.24 -3.21 -13.14
C ALA A 248 -12.14 -2.43 -13.87
N THR A 249 -11.23 -3.13 -14.55
CA THR A 249 -10.06 -2.56 -15.25
C THR A 249 -10.42 -1.78 -16.52
N GLY A 250 -11.59 -2.02 -17.12
CA GLY A 250 -11.97 -1.44 -18.40
C GLY A 250 -11.07 -1.92 -19.55
N ASN A 251 -10.78 -1.01 -20.49
CA ASN A 251 -9.74 -1.25 -21.48
C ASN A 251 -8.37 -1.05 -20.83
N TYR A 252 -7.43 -1.94 -21.12
CA TYR A 252 -6.13 -1.91 -20.47
C TYR A 252 -5.01 -2.49 -21.36
N VAL A 253 -3.77 -2.17 -20.99
CA VAL A 253 -2.55 -2.82 -21.50
C VAL A 253 -1.74 -3.33 -20.31
N ALA A 254 -1.25 -4.57 -20.39
CA ALA A 254 -0.31 -5.15 -19.45
C ALA A 254 1.00 -5.50 -20.16
N ILE A 255 2.13 -5.02 -19.62
CA ILE A 255 3.47 -5.21 -20.20
C ILE A 255 4.36 -5.96 -19.22
N ASP A 256 4.93 -7.08 -19.66
CA ASP A 256 6.06 -7.71 -18.98
C ASP A 256 7.35 -6.96 -19.31
N ILE A 257 7.96 -6.37 -18.30
CA ILE A 257 9.22 -5.61 -18.39
C ILE A 257 10.43 -6.40 -17.86
N GLY A 258 10.23 -7.70 -17.60
CA GLY A 258 11.22 -8.64 -17.07
C GLY A 258 11.35 -8.61 -15.55
N ASN A 259 12.10 -9.59 -15.02
CA ASN A 259 12.35 -9.76 -13.58
C ASN A 259 11.08 -9.91 -12.72
N GLY A 260 10.04 -10.56 -13.27
CA GLY A 260 8.77 -10.79 -12.56
C GLY A 260 8.02 -9.49 -12.27
N ARG A 261 8.07 -8.51 -13.20
CA ARG A 261 7.38 -7.23 -13.08
C ARG A 261 6.47 -7.02 -14.28
N ILE A 262 5.18 -6.92 -13.99
CA ILE A 262 4.15 -6.59 -14.96
C ILE A 262 3.66 -5.18 -14.68
N VAL A 263 3.60 -4.33 -15.70
CA VAL A 263 3.07 -2.96 -15.61
C VAL A 263 1.70 -2.91 -16.22
N PHE A 264 0.73 -2.39 -15.47
CA PHE A 264 -0.66 -2.25 -15.88
C PHE A 264 -1.02 -0.78 -16.14
N TYR A 265 -1.74 -0.57 -17.23
CA TYR A 265 -2.31 0.70 -17.65
C TYR A 265 -3.79 0.49 -17.89
N GLU A 266 -4.63 0.99 -16.99
CA GLU A 266 -6.07 0.70 -16.98
C GLU A 266 -6.92 1.94 -17.25
N HIS A 267 -8.22 1.73 -17.45
CA HIS A 267 -9.21 2.76 -17.76
C HIS A 267 -8.92 3.49 -19.08
N LEU A 268 -8.31 2.80 -20.05
CA LEU A 268 -7.95 3.36 -21.33
C LEU A 268 -9.19 3.62 -22.19
N LYS A 269 -9.06 4.56 -23.12
CA LYS A 269 -10.07 4.76 -24.16
C LYS A 269 -9.95 3.65 -25.20
N GLN A 270 -11.08 3.31 -25.82
CA GLN A 270 -11.08 2.46 -27.01
C GLN A 270 -10.13 2.99 -28.10
N GLY A 271 -9.43 2.07 -28.78
CA GLY A 271 -8.42 2.36 -29.80
C GLY A 271 -7.00 2.17 -29.29
N ILE A 272 -6.76 1.08 -28.55
CA ILE A 272 -5.41 0.69 -28.07
C ILE A 272 -4.47 0.50 -29.27
N ALA A 273 -3.26 1.05 -29.17
CA ALA A 273 -2.27 1.12 -30.25
C ALA A 273 -1.39 -0.13 -30.38
N VAL A 274 -1.52 -1.09 -29.45
CA VAL A 274 -0.69 -2.29 -29.34
C VAL A 274 -1.54 -3.54 -29.13
N ARG A 275 -0.98 -4.72 -29.38
CA ARG A 275 -1.64 -6.01 -29.21
C ARG A 275 -0.77 -6.96 -28.41
N LYS A 276 -1.41 -7.98 -27.80
CA LYS A 276 -0.71 -9.07 -27.13
C LYS A 276 0.34 -9.69 -28.07
N GLY A 277 1.56 -9.82 -27.58
CA GLY A 277 2.73 -10.33 -28.31
C GLY A 277 3.69 -9.24 -28.78
N ASP A 278 3.23 -8.00 -28.92
CA ASP A 278 4.05 -6.88 -29.39
C ASP A 278 5.21 -6.60 -28.44
N ARG A 279 6.38 -6.29 -29.02
CA ARG A 279 7.49 -5.70 -28.26
C ARG A 279 7.36 -4.20 -28.32
N VAL A 280 7.45 -3.56 -27.16
CA VAL A 280 7.36 -2.10 -27.03
C VAL A 280 8.67 -1.53 -26.50
N ARG A 281 8.99 -0.32 -26.93
CA ARG A 281 10.08 0.48 -26.36
C ARG A 281 9.54 1.49 -25.38
N ARG A 282 10.34 1.83 -24.38
CA ARG A 282 10.06 2.95 -23.48
C ARG A 282 9.66 4.21 -24.29
N GLY A 283 8.58 4.86 -23.88
CA GLY A 283 8.03 6.05 -24.53
C GLY A 283 7.15 5.78 -25.75
N GLN A 284 7.00 4.52 -26.18
CA GLN A 284 6.08 4.13 -27.25
C GLN A 284 4.63 4.33 -26.80
N LEU A 285 3.80 4.86 -27.71
CA LEU A 285 2.37 5.00 -27.51
C LEU A 285 1.71 3.62 -27.32
N LEU A 286 0.95 3.46 -26.25
CA LEU A 286 0.17 2.26 -25.94
C LEU A 286 -1.32 2.48 -26.21
N GLY A 287 -1.81 3.69 -25.94
CA GLY A 287 -3.21 4.04 -26.01
C GLY A 287 -3.41 5.45 -25.46
N ARG A 288 -4.64 5.74 -25.05
CA ARG A 288 -5.01 7.05 -24.53
C ARG A 288 -5.82 6.91 -23.25
N VAL A 289 -5.68 7.87 -22.35
CA VAL A 289 -6.50 7.97 -21.13
C VAL A 289 -7.97 8.02 -21.52
N GLY A 290 -8.78 7.20 -20.85
CA GLY A 290 -10.21 7.12 -21.07
C GLY A 290 -10.98 7.16 -19.76
N ALA A 291 -12.18 6.58 -19.79
CA ALA A 291 -13.04 6.39 -18.65
C ALA A 291 -13.86 5.09 -18.82
N THR A 292 -13.14 3.96 -18.97
CA THR A 292 -13.73 2.63 -19.11
C THR A 292 -13.55 1.78 -17.84
N GLY A 293 -14.45 0.82 -17.64
CA GLY A 293 -14.46 -0.03 -16.45
C GLY A 293 -15.13 0.63 -15.25
N GLN A 294 -14.70 0.26 -14.04
CA GLN A 294 -15.27 0.77 -12.79
C GLN A 294 -14.56 2.05 -12.35
N VAL A 295 -14.89 3.17 -13.01
CA VAL A 295 -14.28 4.48 -12.77
C VAL A 295 -15.26 5.51 -12.22
N GLY A 296 -14.74 6.41 -11.37
CA GLY A 296 -15.47 7.60 -10.90
C GLY A 296 -15.18 8.87 -11.71
N GLY A 297 -14.32 8.80 -12.72
CA GLY A 297 -13.89 9.92 -13.56
C GLY A 297 -12.71 9.56 -14.45
N THR A 298 -12.38 10.46 -15.39
CA THR A 298 -11.27 10.29 -16.33
C THR A 298 -9.91 10.30 -15.62
N HIS A 299 -9.18 9.19 -15.69
CA HIS A 299 -7.81 9.07 -15.16
C HIS A 299 -7.08 7.87 -15.76
N LEU A 300 -5.77 7.85 -15.60
CA LEU A 300 -4.98 6.63 -15.77
C LEU A 300 -4.82 5.95 -14.41
N HIS A 301 -5.27 4.72 -14.27
CA HIS A 301 -4.82 3.86 -13.17
C HIS A 301 -3.53 3.14 -13.59
N PHE A 302 -2.48 3.33 -12.79
CA PHE A 302 -1.14 2.80 -13.07
C PHE A 302 -0.61 2.02 -11.87
N HIS A 303 -0.19 0.77 -12.10
CA HIS A 303 0.48 -0.02 -11.09
C HIS A 303 1.47 -1.04 -11.67
N VAL A 304 2.31 -1.58 -10.79
CA VAL A 304 3.25 -2.67 -11.11
C VAL A 304 2.93 -3.85 -10.21
N ALA A 305 2.92 -5.06 -10.75
CA ALA A 305 2.62 -6.28 -10.00
C ALA A 305 3.56 -7.44 -10.37
N ASP A 306 3.52 -8.53 -9.61
CA ASP A 306 4.40 -9.69 -9.76
C ASP A 306 3.94 -10.71 -10.82
N THR A 307 2.69 -10.64 -11.26
CA THR A 307 2.12 -11.55 -12.26
C THR A 307 1.03 -10.90 -13.09
N ASN A 308 0.65 -11.55 -14.19
CA ASN A 308 -0.41 -11.11 -15.11
C ASN A 308 -1.81 -11.43 -14.55
N SER A 309 -2.14 -10.81 -13.42
CA SER A 309 -3.47 -10.93 -12.81
C SER A 309 -3.83 -9.60 -12.16
N PRO A 310 -4.65 -8.74 -12.82
CA PRO A 310 -4.97 -7.41 -12.28
C PRO A 310 -5.51 -7.43 -10.85
N LEU A 311 -6.27 -8.48 -10.48
CA LEU A 311 -6.84 -8.62 -9.14
C LEU A 311 -6.13 -9.66 -8.25
N GLY A 312 -5.34 -10.58 -8.84
CA GLY A 312 -4.71 -11.69 -8.13
C GLY A 312 -3.21 -11.57 -7.91
N ALA A 313 -2.59 -10.49 -8.38
CA ALA A 313 -1.17 -10.24 -8.22
C ALA A 313 -0.83 -9.51 -6.90
N GLU A 314 0.44 -9.57 -6.50
CA GLU A 314 0.99 -8.66 -5.50
C GLU A 314 1.46 -7.37 -6.14
N GLY A 315 0.94 -6.24 -5.64
CA GLY A 315 1.44 -4.93 -6.01
C GLY A 315 2.89 -4.76 -5.57
N LEU A 316 3.74 -4.40 -6.54
CA LEU A 316 5.17 -4.19 -6.39
C LEU A 316 5.50 -2.69 -6.38
N PRO A 317 6.50 -2.26 -5.60
CA PRO A 317 6.89 -0.86 -5.58
C PRO A 317 7.53 -0.46 -6.90
N PHE A 318 7.35 0.80 -7.27
CA PHE A 318 8.02 1.43 -8.40
C PHE A 318 8.50 2.83 -8.04
N ALA A 319 9.42 3.33 -8.87
CA ALA A 319 9.82 4.72 -8.89
C ALA A 319 9.73 5.23 -10.33
N LEU A 320 9.55 6.54 -10.47
CA LEU A 320 9.68 7.25 -11.73
C LEU A 320 11.07 7.85 -11.81
N ASP A 321 11.66 7.82 -12.99
CA ASP A 321 13.04 8.29 -13.19
C ASP A 321 13.16 9.80 -13.09
N ALA A 322 12.15 10.55 -13.55
CA ALA A 322 12.06 11.98 -13.36
C ALA A 322 10.61 12.51 -13.44
N PHE A 323 10.30 13.50 -12.61
CA PHE A 323 9.12 14.37 -12.73
C PHE A 323 9.37 15.66 -11.93
N ASP A 324 8.60 16.70 -12.22
CA ASP A 324 8.63 17.95 -11.45
C ASP A 324 7.39 18.03 -10.57
N GLN A 325 7.56 18.21 -9.25
CA GLN A 325 6.45 18.62 -8.40
C GLN A 325 6.20 20.11 -8.60
N VAL A 326 4.97 20.47 -8.96
CA VAL A 326 4.57 21.85 -9.27
C VAL A 326 3.44 22.36 -8.37
N GLY A 327 2.81 21.48 -7.59
CA GLY A 327 1.77 21.87 -6.66
C GLY A 327 1.37 20.75 -5.69
N ASN A 328 0.40 21.05 -4.83
CA ASN A 328 -0.17 20.11 -3.87
C ASN A 328 -1.67 20.37 -3.66
N TRP A 329 -2.41 19.31 -3.35
CA TRP A 329 -3.73 19.40 -2.73
C TRP A 329 -3.60 19.34 -1.21
N ALA A 330 -4.36 20.16 -0.50
CA ALA A 330 -4.37 20.14 0.97
C ALA A 330 -4.85 18.78 1.52
N THR A 331 -5.88 18.20 0.89
CA THR A 331 -6.32 16.82 1.11
C THR A 331 -6.79 16.21 -0.21
N ILE A 332 -6.93 14.89 -0.24
CA ILE A 332 -7.47 14.18 -1.41
C ILE A 332 -8.92 14.61 -1.70
N ASP A 333 -9.76 14.76 -0.67
CA ASP A 333 -11.16 15.18 -0.85
C ASP A 333 -11.28 16.54 -1.53
N ARG A 334 -10.30 17.43 -1.30
CA ARG A 334 -10.22 18.74 -1.97
C ARG A 334 -9.91 18.60 -3.46
N ALA A 335 -9.18 17.56 -3.87
CA ALA A 335 -8.98 17.23 -5.28
C ALA A 335 -10.29 16.80 -5.99
N PHE A 336 -11.29 16.39 -5.21
CA PHE A 336 -12.61 15.98 -5.68
C PHE A 336 -13.72 17.01 -5.37
N SER A 337 -13.44 18.08 -4.62
CA SER A 337 -14.44 19.10 -4.24
C SER A 337 -14.65 20.21 -5.29
N GLY A 338 -13.73 20.33 -6.23
CA GLY A 338 -13.69 21.41 -7.23
C GLY A 338 -12.87 22.63 -6.81
N GLU A 339 -12.14 22.53 -5.70
CA GLU A 339 -11.12 23.52 -5.35
C GLU A 339 -9.93 23.45 -6.30
N ARG A 340 -9.05 24.46 -6.25
CA ARG A 340 -7.79 24.44 -7.00
C ARG A 340 -6.65 23.97 -6.11
N TRP A 341 -5.77 23.17 -6.69
CA TRP A 341 -4.50 22.83 -6.08
C TRP A 341 -3.64 24.08 -5.86
N GLN A 342 -2.74 24.02 -4.89
CA GLN A 342 -1.86 25.13 -4.54
C GLN A 342 -0.52 24.96 -5.26
N PRO A 343 -0.08 25.94 -6.06
CA PRO A 343 1.21 25.87 -6.72
C PRO A 343 2.36 25.99 -5.72
N VAL A 344 3.46 25.32 -6.04
CA VAL A 344 4.74 25.44 -5.34
C VAL A 344 5.86 25.74 -6.34
N ALA A 345 7.00 26.23 -5.85
CA ALA A 345 8.18 26.34 -6.67
C ALA A 345 8.53 24.97 -7.28
N PRO A 346 8.64 24.85 -8.62
CA PRO A 346 8.90 23.56 -9.25
C PRO A 346 10.15 22.89 -8.70
N ARG A 347 10.02 21.65 -8.25
CA ARG A 347 11.12 20.84 -7.75
C ARG A 347 11.20 19.54 -8.54
N ARG A 348 12.35 19.30 -9.17
CA ARG A 348 12.64 18.05 -9.88
C ARG A 348 12.95 16.95 -8.86
N PHE A 349 12.31 15.80 -9.07
CA PHE A 349 12.61 14.56 -8.36
C PHE A 349 13.08 13.52 -9.36
N THR A 350 13.99 12.64 -8.92
CA THR A 350 14.49 11.52 -9.71
C THR A 350 14.48 10.24 -8.87
N ALA A 351 14.28 9.10 -9.53
CA ALA A 351 14.18 7.80 -8.88
C ALA A 351 13.25 7.78 -7.66
N ALA A 352 12.08 8.42 -7.79
CA ALA A 352 11.13 8.61 -6.70
C ALA A 352 9.71 8.25 -7.13
N MET A 353 8.86 7.93 -6.16
CA MET A 353 7.42 7.87 -6.34
C MET A 353 6.82 9.24 -5.97
N PRO A 354 5.94 9.84 -6.79
CA PRO A 354 5.19 11.03 -6.38
C PRO A 354 4.41 10.73 -5.10
N SER A 355 4.47 11.59 -4.06
CA SER A 355 3.65 11.38 -2.87
C SER A 355 2.15 11.59 -3.17
N PRO A 356 1.24 11.04 -2.34
CA PRO A 356 -0.17 11.38 -2.35
C PRO A 356 -0.42 12.87 -2.44
N ASN A 357 -1.42 13.25 -3.24
CA ASN A 357 -1.93 14.62 -3.35
C ASN A 357 -0.96 15.63 -3.98
N VAL A 358 0.19 15.19 -4.48
CA VAL A 358 1.09 16.11 -5.19
C VAL A 358 0.62 16.28 -6.63
N VAL A 359 0.81 17.50 -7.12
CA VAL A 359 0.62 17.84 -8.54
C VAL A 359 1.99 17.84 -9.19
N ILE A 360 2.14 17.00 -10.20
CA ILE A 360 3.39 16.77 -10.92
C ILE A 360 3.26 17.12 -12.39
N ARG A 361 4.40 17.37 -13.02
CA ARG A 361 4.54 17.49 -14.46
C ARG A 361 5.51 16.42 -14.95
N PHE A 362 5.08 15.67 -15.97
CA PHE A 362 5.98 14.77 -16.68
C PHE A 362 6.83 15.54 -17.71
N PRO A 363 8.09 15.14 -17.91
CA PRO A 363 9.02 15.81 -18.81
C PRO A 363 8.62 15.71 -20.29
#